data_AF-A0A0G1VRR4-F1
#
_entry.id   AF-A0A0G1VRR4-F1
#
_cell.length_a   1.000
_cell.length_b   1.000
_cell.length_c   1.000
_cell.angle_alpha   90.00
_cell.angle_beta   90.00
_cell.angle_gamma   90.00
#
_symmetry.space_group_name_H-M   'P 1'
#
loop_
_entity.id
_entity.type
_entity.pdbx_description
1 polymer ?
#
loop_
_entity_poly.entity_id
_entity_poly.type
_entity_poly.pdbx_seq_one_letter_code
_entity_poly.pdbx_strand_id
1 'polypeptide(L)'
;MFYSVWYKIVMIRTNPYTPEQVAEVLQISKNTVYSLINRGEIVAKKIGKAYRIPAQSLSFFMTGLDDDLYNAQREDQRSVAQIEEEIASVRKSKSA
;
A
#
# COMPACT_ATOMS: atom_id res chain seq x y z
N MET A 1 -23.96 10.41 -17.58
CA MET A 1 -24.06 9.67 -16.30
C MET A 1 -22.83 8.81 -15.99
N PHE A 2 -22.14 8.23 -17.00
CA PHE A 2 -20.96 7.38 -16.80
C PHE A 2 -19.70 8.10 -16.27
N TYR A 3 -19.45 9.35 -16.68
CA TYR A 3 -18.27 10.10 -16.23
C TYR A 3 -18.25 10.36 -14.71
N SER A 4 -19.40 10.56 -14.06
CA SER A 4 -19.44 10.87 -12.62
C SER A 4 -19.03 9.71 -11.71
N VAL A 5 -19.32 8.47 -12.13
CA VAL A 5 -18.98 7.26 -11.34
C VAL A 5 -17.50 6.96 -11.48
N TRP A 6 -16.96 7.08 -12.70
CA TRP A 6 -15.56 6.83 -12.99
C TRP A 6 -14.64 7.89 -12.33
N TYR A 7 -15.05 9.17 -12.33
CA TYR A 7 -14.33 10.21 -11.59
C TYR A 7 -14.34 9.98 -10.08
N LYS A 8 -15.46 9.53 -9.49
CA LYS A 8 -15.49 9.16 -8.06
C LYS A 8 -14.51 8.02 -7.76
N ILE A 9 -14.46 7.00 -8.61
CA ILE A 9 -13.55 5.85 -8.45
C ILE A 9 -12.08 6.25 -8.61
N VAL A 10 -11.76 7.15 -9.55
CA VAL A 10 -10.38 7.61 -9.76
C VAL A 10 -9.95 8.64 -8.69
N MET A 11 -10.82 9.55 -8.26
CA MET A 11 -10.52 10.56 -7.23
C MET A 11 -10.42 9.98 -5.80
N ILE A 12 -10.89 8.76 -5.59
CA ILE A 12 -10.64 7.99 -4.35
C ILE A 12 -9.13 7.80 -4.09
N ARG A 13 -8.26 7.90 -5.10
CA ARG A 13 -6.82 7.69 -4.93
C ARG A 13 -6.07 8.84 -4.26
N THR A 14 -6.65 10.05 -4.20
CA THR A 14 -5.94 11.24 -3.68
C THR A 14 -6.54 11.81 -2.40
N ASN A 15 -7.82 11.54 -2.11
CA ASN A 15 -8.49 12.15 -0.97
C ASN A 15 -8.53 11.20 0.25
N PRO A 16 -8.13 11.65 1.45
CA PRO A 16 -8.19 10.80 2.64
C PRO A 16 -9.62 10.62 3.15
N TYR A 17 -9.89 9.45 3.72
CA TYR A 17 -11.16 9.07 4.32
C TYR A 17 -11.30 9.54 5.76
N THR A 18 -12.55 9.72 6.20
CA THR A 18 -12.87 9.85 7.64
C THR A 18 -13.05 8.48 8.29
N PRO A 19 -12.96 8.39 9.64
CA PRO A 19 -13.27 7.15 10.36
C PRO A 19 -14.68 6.62 10.07
N GLU A 20 -15.66 7.51 9.89
CA GLU A 20 -17.03 7.16 9.50
C GLU A 20 -17.07 6.50 8.10
N GLN A 21 -16.39 7.08 7.12
CA GLN A 21 -16.36 6.50 5.76
C GLN A 21 -15.63 5.15 5.74
N VAL A 22 -14.55 5.00 6.52
CA VAL A 22 -13.87 3.71 6.63
C VAL A 22 -14.74 2.67 7.32
N ALA A 23 -15.54 3.07 8.32
CA ALA A 23 -16.50 2.18 8.96
C ALA A 23 -17.54 1.66 7.96
N GLU A 24 -18.05 2.53 7.08
CA GLU A 24 -18.96 2.15 5.99
C GLU A 24 -18.29 1.22 4.97
N VAL A 25 -17.05 1.52 4.54
CA VAL A 25 -16.33 0.68 3.56
C VAL A 25 -16.03 -0.71 4.13
N LEU A 26 -15.57 -0.78 5.37
CA LEU A 26 -15.19 -2.03 6.02
C LEU A 26 -16.37 -2.77 6.68
N GLN A 27 -17.57 -2.17 6.70
CA GLN A 27 -18.76 -2.71 7.36
C GLN A 27 -18.53 -3.04 8.85
N ILE A 28 -17.83 -2.15 9.57
CA ILE A 28 -17.52 -2.29 10.99
C ILE A 28 -17.98 -1.05 11.77
N SER A 29 -17.96 -1.14 13.11
CA SER A 29 -18.30 0.02 13.94
C SER A 29 -17.23 1.12 13.86
N LYS A 30 -17.64 2.39 13.98
CA LYS A 30 -16.70 3.52 14.08
C LYS A 30 -15.71 3.37 15.26
N ASN A 31 -16.17 2.80 16.37
CA ASN A 31 -15.31 2.53 17.52
C ASN A 31 -14.20 1.54 17.16
N THR A 32 -14.53 0.50 16.38
CA THR A 32 -13.54 -0.45 15.86
C THR A 32 -12.51 0.25 14.97
N VAL A 33 -12.92 1.18 14.11
CA VAL A 33 -11.99 1.98 13.30
C VAL A 33 -11.04 2.79 14.18
N TYR A 34 -11.55 3.45 15.23
CA TYR A 34 -10.68 4.16 16.18
C TYR A 34 -9.74 3.20 16.92
N SER A 35 -10.21 2.01 17.32
CA SER A 35 -9.35 1.01 17.94
C SER A 35 -8.24 0.55 16.99
N LEU A 36 -8.55 0.33 15.71
CA LEU A 36 -7.56 -0.04 14.68
C LEU A 36 -6.50 1.06 14.49
N ILE A 37 -6.93 2.32 14.48
CA ILE A 37 -6.01 3.48 14.42
C ILE A 37 -5.14 3.55 15.68
N ASN A 38 -5.74 3.39 16.86
CA ASN A 38 -5.02 3.48 18.13
C ASN A 38 -4.03 2.33 18.35
N ARG A 39 -4.32 1.14 17.80
CA ARG A 39 -3.42 -0.02 17.81
C ARG A 39 -2.34 0.06 16.72
N GLY A 40 -2.43 1.01 15.79
CA GLY A 40 -1.48 1.19 14.70
C GLY A 40 -1.70 0.25 13.51
N GLU A 41 -2.80 -0.50 13.48
CA GLU A 41 -3.15 -1.39 12.35
C GLU A 41 -3.62 -0.62 11.12
N ILE A 42 -4.26 0.54 11.32
CA ILE A 42 -4.60 1.48 10.25
C ILE A 42 -3.82 2.77 10.47
N VAL A 43 -3.00 3.14 9.49
CA VAL A 43 -2.26 4.41 9.51
C VAL A 43 -3.22 5.56 9.22
N ALA A 44 -3.29 6.51 10.15
CA ALA A 44 -4.11 7.70 10.02
C ALA A 44 -3.36 8.94 10.49
N LYS A 45 -3.65 10.09 9.86
CA LYS A 45 -3.14 11.40 10.28
C LYS A 45 -4.20 12.12 11.10
N LYS A 46 -3.83 12.56 12.30
CA LYS A 46 -4.67 13.44 13.12
C LYS A 46 -4.49 14.89 12.68
N ILE A 47 -5.58 15.56 12.32
CA ILE A 47 -5.62 16.96 11.92
C ILE A 47 -6.63 17.67 12.84
N GLY A 48 -6.10 18.43 13.81
CA GLY A 48 -6.91 18.99 14.88
C GLY A 48 -7.60 17.90 15.71
N LYS A 49 -8.94 17.91 15.72
CA LYS A 49 -9.77 16.91 16.43
C LYS A 49 -10.20 15.73 15.54
N ALA A 50 -9.87 15.74 14.25
CA ALA A 50 -10.32 14.75 13.29
C ALA A 50 -9.17 13.82 12.84
N TYR A 51 -9.52 12.60 12.47
CA TYR A 51 -8.60 11.67 11.79
C TYR A 51 -8.87 11.65 10.29
N ARG A 52 -7.81 11.44 9.52
CA ARG A 52 -7.81 11.29 8.08
C ARG A 52 -6.98 10.08 7.69
N ILE A 53 -7.60 9.14 7.00
CA ILE A 53 -7.04 7.82 6.67
C ILE A 53 -6.71 7.84 5.17
N PRO A 54 -5.44 7.80 4.77
CA PRO A 54 -5.08 7.72 3.36
C PRO A 54 -5.65 6.47 2.72
N ALA A 55 -6.10 6.55 1.46
CA ALA A 55 -6.62 5.40 0.73
C ALA A 55 -5.60 4.24 0.67
N GLN A 56 -4.31 4.57 0.47
CA GLN A 56 -3.23 3.60 0.48
C GLN A 56 -3.11 2.83 1.81
N SER A 57 -3.35 3.49 2.95
CA SER A 57 -3.33 2.78 4.24
C SER A 57 -4.46 1.77 4.35
N LEU A 58 -5.64 2.10 3.80
CA LEU A 58 -6.76 1.17 3.81
C LEU A 58 -6.51 0.00 2.85
N SER A 59 -5.93 0.27 1.68
CA SER A 59 -5.47 -0.76 0.75
C SER A 59 -4.49 -1.72 1.42
N PHE A 60 -3.44 -1.19 2.06
CA PHE A 60 -2.45 -1.98 2.78
C PHE A 60 -3.06 -2.82 3.90
N PHE A 61 -4.01 -2.26 4.65
CA PHE A 61 -4.71 -3.00 5.70
C PHE A 61 -5.56 -4.17 5.13
N MET A 62 -6.08 -4.05 3.91
CA MET A 62 -6.92 -5.07 3.27
C MET A 62 -6.12 -6.11 2.49
N THR A 63 -5.06 -5.72 1.78
CA THR A 63 -4.22 -6.63 1.00
C THR A 63 -3.09 -7.25 1.84
N GLY A 64 -2.80 -6.66 3.00
CA GLY A 64 -1.71 -7.08 3.88
C GLY A 64 -0.34 -6.58 3.41
N LEU A 65 0.69 -6.85 4.23
CA LEU A 65 2.11 -6.61 3.93
C LEU A 65 2.60 -7.25 2.61
N ASP A 66 1.79 -8.12 2.02
CA ASP A 66 2.11 -8.92 0.85
C ASP A 66 2.39 -8.06 -0.39
N ASP A 67 1.76 -6.89 -0.56
CA ASP A 67 2.06 -6.02 -1.71
C ASP A 67 3.46 -5.41 -1.63
N ASP A 68 3.87 -4.95 -0.45
CA ASP A 68 5.21 -4.39 -0.24
C ASP A 68 6.28 -5.48 -0.38
N LEU A 69 6.00 -6.67 0.18
CA LEU A 69 6.87 -7.84 0.06
C LEU A 69 6.95 -8.34 -1.39
N TYR A 70 5.83 -8.35 -2.12
CA TYR A 70 5.73 -8.73 -3.52
C TYR A 70 6.49 -7.76 -4.43
N ASN A 71 6.39 -6.45 -4.17
CA ASN A 71 7.11 -5.44 -4.93
C ASN A 71 8.63 -5.50 -4.67
N ALA A 72 9.05 -5.62 -3.41
CA ALA A 72 10.45 -5.83 -3.05
C ALA A 72 11.02 -7.11 -3.69
N GLN A 73 10.28 -8.22 -3.60
CA GLN A 73 10.67 -9.49 -4.20
C GLN A 73 10.80 -9.39 -5.73
N ARG A 74 9.94 -8.61 -6.40
CA ARG A 74 10.04 -8.38 -7.86
C ARG A 74 11.24 -7.54 -8.26
N GLU A 75 11.62 -6.54 -7.46
CA GLU A 75 12.83 -5.74 -7.69
C GLU A 75 14.09 -6.57 -7.47
N ASP A 76 14.11 -7.38 -6.41
CA ASP A 76 15.19 -8.32 -6.15
C ASP A 76 15.36 -9.29 -7.33
N GLN A 77 14.27 -9.91 -7.80
CA GLN A 77 14.29 -10.84 -8.93
C GLN A 77 14.81 -10.23 -10.24
N ARG A 78 14.55 -8.93 -10.50
CA ARG A 78 15.08 -8.23 -11.68
C ARG A 78 16.58 -8.02 -11.61
N SER A 79 17.09 -7.80 -10.40
CA SER A 79 18.52 -7.55 -10.17
C SER A 79 19.34 -8.84 -10.23
N VAL A 80 18.75 -10.00 -9.92
CA VAL A 80 19.42 -11.31 -9.98
C VAL A 80 20.01 -11.61 -11.36
N ALA A 81 19.27 -11.32 -12.45
CA ALA A 81 19.74 -11.60 -13.81
C ALA A 81 21.03 -10.85 -14.16
N GLN A 82 21.12 -9.57 -13.80
CA GLN A 82 22.31 -8.76 -14.03
C GLN A 82 23.48 -9.22 -13.16
N ILE A 83 23.21 -9.61 -11.91
CA ILE A 83 24.23 -10.13 -10.99
C ILE A 83 24.80 -11.45 -11.52
N GLU A 84 23.97 -12.35 -12.04
CA GLU A 84 24.42 -13.62 -12.61
C GLU A 84 25.26 -13.42 -13.87
N GLU A 85 24.88 -12.49 -14.74
CA GLU A 85 25.65 -12.12 -15.94
C GLU A 85 27.04 -11.57 -15.57
N GLU A 86 27.11 -10.68 -14.57
CA GLU A 86 28.38 -10.13 -14.08
C GLU A 86 29.24 -11.18 -13.37
N ILE A 87 28.65 -12.08 -12.58
CA ILE A 87 29.40 -13.20 -11.97
C ILE A 87 29.96 -14.13 -13.05
N ALA A 88 29.21 -14.39 -14.12
CA ALA A 88 29.67 -15.20 -15.25
C ALA A 88 30.81 -14.53 -16.02
N SER A 89 30.75 -13.20 -16.20
CA SER A 89 31.81 -12.41 -16.86
C SER A 89 33.12 -12.47 -16.06
N VAL A 90 33.05 -12.24 -14.75
CA VAL A 90 34.21 -12.29 -13.83
C VAL A 90 34.80 -13.70 -13.74
N ARG A 91 33.98 -14.75 -13.74
CA ARG A 91 34.46 -16.14 -13.75
C ARG A 91 35.24 -16.47 -15.03
N LYS A 92 34.79 -15.98 -16.19
CA LYS A 92 35.51 -16.14 -17.46
C LYS A 92 36.84 -15.40 -17.47
N SER A 93 36.87 -14.15 -17.00
CA SER A 93 38.09 -13.34 -17.00
C SER A 93 39.17 -13.87 -16.06
N LYS A 94 38.79 -14.57 -14.99
CA LYS A 94 39.72 -15.13 -14.00
C LYS A 94 40.26 -16.51 -14.37
N SER A 95 39.65 -17.17 -15.36
CA SER A 95 40.06 -18.49 -15.86
C SER A 95 40.87 -18.44 -17.16
N ALA A 96 41.08 -17.25 -17.71
CA ALA A 96 41.95 -16.95 -18.86
C ALA A 96 43.28 -16.37 -18.37
#